data_AF-A0A7V3HMX9-F1
#
_entry.id   AF-A0A7V3HMX9-F1
#
_cell.length_a   1.000
_cell.length_b   1.000
_cell.length_c   1.000
_cell.angle_alpha   90.00
_cell.angle_beta   90.00
_cell.angle_gamma   90.00
#
_symmetry.space_group_name_H-M   'P 1'
#
loop_
_entity.id
_entity.type
_entity.pdbx_description
1 polymer ?
#
loop_
_entity_poly.entity_id
_entity_poly.type
_entity_poly.pdbx_seq_one_letter_code
_entity_poly.pdbx_strand_id
1 'polypeptide(L)'
;MPVVADSDTYFYETDSEQEANYLAAVLNSRIINEAVKPFQTRGLWGPRHFCSKPLELPIPRFDPKNKTHARLAELGKICAERVRAFMSELLEKHPGLSANAAGRRRTAVREHLAKEFAEIDRLVKKLLG
;
A
#
# COMPACT_ATOMS: atom_id res chain seq x y z
N MET A 1 15.89 -0.70 -18.82
CA MET A 1 14.75 -1.53 -19.24
C MET A 1 13.48 -0.76 -18.92
N PRO A 2 12.53 -0.59 -19.85
CA PRO A 2 11.23 0.02 -19.52
C PRO A 2 10.47 -0.89 -18.55
N VAL A 3 9.69 -0.29 -17.65
CA VAL A 3 8.75 -1.02 -16.79
C VAL A 3 7.50 -1.32 -17.62
N VAL A 4 7.05 -2.58 -17.64
CA VAL A 4 5.86 -3.02 -18.38
C VAL A 4 4.86 -3.60 -17.38
N ALA A 5 3.68 -2.99 -17.29
CA ALA A 5 2.54 -3.52 -16.54
C ALA A 5 1.67 -4.38 -17.48
N ASP A 6 1.51 -5.66 -17.15
CA ASP A 6 0.71 -6.61 -17.94
C ASP A 6 -0.79 -6.52 -17.56
N SER A 7 -1.66 -7.28 -18.25
CA SER A 7 -3.13 -7.16 -18.21
C SER A 7 -3.78 -7.21 -16.81
N ASP A 8 -3.12 -7.83 -15.83
CA ASP A 8 -3.60 -7.96 -14.45
C ASP A 8 -2.98 -6.92 -13.49
N THR A 9 -2.14 -6.02 -13.99
CA THR A 9 -1.47 -4.97 -13.20
C THR A 9 -1.96 -3.60 -13.63
N TYR A 10 -2.64 -2.93 -12.70
CA TYR A 10 -3.05 -1.52 -12.87
C TYR A 10 -1.97 -0.61 -12.29
N PHE A 11 -1.62 0.44 -13.03
CA PHE A 11 -0.66 1.45 -12.58
C PHE A 11 -1.26 2.86 -12.72
N TYR A 12 -0.71 3.78 -11.96
CA TYR A 12 -1.07 5.18 -11.97
C TYR A 12 0.22 6.02 -11.96
N GLU A 13 0.29 7.02 -12.83
CA GLU A 13 1.44 7.92 -12.96
C GLU A 13 1.02 9.32 -12.53
N THR A 14 1.94 10.02 -11.84
CA THR A 14 1.78 11.41 -11.43
C THR A 14 3.16 12.07 -11.35
N ASP A 15 3.21 13.35 -11.67
CA ASP A 15 4.40 14.19 -11.54
C ASP A 15 4.60 14.70 -10.10
N SER A 16 3.69 14.35 -9.18
CA SER A 16 3.73 14.77 -7.77
C SER A 16 4.13 13.61 -6.86
N GLU A 17 5.34 13.68 -6.31
CA GLU A 17 5.82 12.72 -5.31
C GLU A 17 4.87 12.63 -4.09
N GLN A 18 4.26 13.74 -3.69
CA GLN A 18 3.31 13.76 -2.58
C GLN A 18 2.02 13.00 -2.91
N GLU A 19 1.50 13.15 -4.13
CA GLU A 19 0.32 12.42 -4.58
C GLU A 19 0.61 10.92 -4.67
N ALA A 20 1.76 10.55 -5.22
CA ALA A 20 2.19 9.16 -5.29
C ALA A 20 2.28 8.52 -3.89
N ASN A 21 2.89 9.22 -2.93
CA ASN A 21 2.99 8.74 -1.56
C ASN A 21 1.63 8.70 -0.85
N TYR A 22 0.75 9.67 -1.10
CA TYR A 22 -0.63 9.68 -0.59
C TYR A 22 -1.40 8.45 -1.06
N LEU A 23 -1.40 8.20 -2.38
CA LEU A 23 -2.08 7.04 -2.95
C LEU A 23 -1.48 5.73 -2.45
N ALA A 24 -0.16 5.64 -2.33
CA ALA A 24 0.51 4.49 -1.77
C ALA A 24 0.08 4.22 -0.32
N ALA A 25 0.00 5.25 0.53
CA ALA A 25 -0.45 5.11 1.91
C ALA A 25 -1.91 4.66 1.98
N VAL A 26 -2.80 5.30 1.21
CA VAL A 26 -4.24 4.97 1.18
C VAL A 26 -4.45 3.53 0.72
N LEU A 27 -3.91 3.15 -0.43
CA LEU A 27 -4.12 1.84 -1.05
C LEU A 27 -3.52 0.69 -0.24
N ASN A 28 -2.47 0.94 0.56
CA ASN A 28 -1.88 -0.07 1.45
C ASN A 28 -2.54 -0.17 2.84
N SER A 29 -3.52 0.68 3.14
CA SER A 29 -4.24 0.65 4.42
C SER A 29 -5.08 -0.61 4.59
N ARG A 30 -5.34 -0.99 5.84
CA ARG A 30 -6.26 -2.10 6.15
C ARG A 30 -7.69 -1.75 5.75
N ILE A 31 -8.07 -0.48 5.84
CA ILE A 31 -9.40 0.02 5.50
C ILE A 31 -9.74 -0.28 4.03
N ILE A 32 -8.84 0.06 3.10
CA ILE A 32 -9.03 -0.25 1.67
C ILE A 32 -9.10 -1.76 1.44
N ASN A 33 -8.16 -2.51 2.02
CA ASN A 33 -8.14 -3.97 1.88
C ASN A 33 -9.43 -4.63 2.39
N GLU A 34 -9.97 -4.17 3.52
CA GLU A 34 -11.23 -4.67 4.08
C GLU A 34 -12.45 -4.27 3.27
N ALA A 35 -12.48 -3.04 2.75
CA ALA A 35 -13.56 -2.56 1.90
C ALA A 35 -13.66 -3.34 0.58
N VAL A 36 -12.53 -3.81 0.03
CA VAL A 36 -12.51 -4.54 -1.26
C VAL A 36 -12.77 -6.04 -1.11
N LYS A 37 -12.46 -6.65 0.04
CA LYS A 37 -12.63 -8.09 0.29
C LYS A 37 -14.01 -8.66 -0.09
N PRO A 38 -15.15 -8.00 0.19
CA PRO A 38 -16.48 -8.50 -0.19
C PRO A 38 -16.67 -8.61 -1.70
N PHE A 39 -16.00 -7.74 -2.47
CA PHE A 39 -16.11 -7.67 -3.93
C PHE A 39 -15.11 -8.55 -4.67
N GLN A 40 -14.19 -9.20 -3.93
CA GLN A 40 -13.17 -10.05 -4.53
C GLN A 40 -13.77 -11.39 -4.94
N THR A 41 -13.64 -11.74 -6.23
CA THR A 41 -14.09 -13.04 -6.74
C THR A 41 -13.37 -14.18 -6.03
N ARG A 42 -14.14 -15.13 -5.49
CA ARG A 42 -13.65 -16.31 -4.79
C ARG A 42 -13.54 -17.49 -5.76
N GLY A 43 -12.35 -18.06 -5.89
CA GLY A 43 -12.15 -19.36 -6.57
C GLY A 43 -11.87 -20.48 -5.58
N LEU A 44 -11.67 -21.70 -6.09
CA LEU A 44 -11.31 -22.91 -5.30
C LEU A 44 -10.05 -22.76 -4.40
N TRP A 45 -9.21 -21.75 -4.62
CA TRP A 45 -7.97 -21.51 -3.86
C TRP A 45 -7.99 -20.16 -3.11
N GLY A 46 -9.18 -19.62 -2.82
CA GLY A 46 -9.36 -18.34 -2.12
C GLY A 46 -9.59 -17.13 -3.05
N PRO A 47 -9.54 -15.90 -2.50
CA PRO A 47 -9.72 -14.67 -3.28
C PRO A 47 -8.54 -14.46 -4.23
N ARG A 48 -8.78 -14.36 -5.55
CA ARG A 48 -7.68 -14.36 -6.55
C ARG A 48 -7.40 -13.00 -7.18
N HIS A 49 -8.41 -12.34 -7.74
CA HIS A 49 -8.21 -11.13 -8.52
C HIS A 49 -8.69 -9.89 -7.75
N PHE A 50 -7.76 -9.01 -7.41
CA PHE A 50 -8.07 -7.60 -7.19
C PHE A 50 -8.19 -6.99 -8.58
N CYS A 51 -9.38 -6.98 -9.18
CA CYS A 51 -9.61 -6.13 -10.35
C CYS A 51 -9.44 -4.65 -9.96
N SER A 52 -9.89 -3.70 -10.79
CA SER A 52 -9.96 -2.26 -10.46
C SER A 52 -10.84 -1.91 -9.24
N LYS A 53 -11.26 -2.87 -8.41
CA LYS A 53 -12.13 -2.71 -7.24
C LYS A 53 -11.62 -1.69 -6.20
N PRO A 54 -10.31 -1.64 -5.85
CA PRO A 54 -9.82 -0.56 -5.00
C PRO A 54 -10.01 0.83 -5.61
N LEU A 55 -10.03 0.94 -6.95
CA LEU A 55 -10.23 2.20 -7.68
C LEU A 55 -11.71 2.60 -7.79
N GLU A 56 -12.64 1.68 -7.50
CA GLU A 56 -14.07 1.98 -7.41
C GLU A 56 -14.44 2.62 -6.06
N LEU A 57 -13.54 2.59 -5.06
CA LEU A 57 -13.76 3.25 -3.78
C LEU A 57 -13.69 4.78 -3.94
N PRO A 58 -14.44 5.55 -3.14
CA PRO A 58 -14.49 7.01 -3.23
C PRO A 58 -13.23 7.66 -2.62
N ILE A 59 -12.04 7.28 -3.09
CA ILE A 59 -10.76 7.87 -2.67
C ILE A 59 -10.70 9.30 -3.24
N PRO A 60 -10.65 10.35 -2.40
CA PRO A 60 -10.56 11.72 -2.89
C PRO A 60 -9.25 11.96 -3.64
N ARG A 61 -9.32 12.83 -4.66
CA ARG A 61 -8.12 13.34 -5.33
C ARG A 61 -7.21 14.03 -4.32
N PHE A 62 -5.91 13.89 -4.51
CA PHE A 62 -4.94 14.49 -3.61
C PHE A 62 -5.09 16.02 -3.59
N ASP A 63 -4.94 16.60 -2.41
CA ASP A 63 -4.97 18.05 -2.21
C ASP A 63 -3.91 18.39 -1.14
N PRO A 64 -2.79 19.03 -1.52
CA PRO A 64 -1.72 19.34 -0.58
C PRO A 64 -2.15 20.33 0.51
N LYS A 65 -3.24 21.09 0.32
CA LYS A 65 -3.77 22.01 1.33
C LYS A 65 -4.60 21.30 2.40
N ASN A 66 -5.08 20.09 2.09
CA ASN A 66 -5.78 19.25 3.06
C ASN A 66 -4.77 18.58 4.00
N LYS A 67 -4.82 18.94 5.29
CA LYS A 67 -3.91 18.43 6.32
C LYS A 67 -3.92 16.90 6.42
N THR A 68 -5.07 16.25 6.21
CA THR A 68 -5.17 14.79 6.21
C THR A 68 -4.45 14.18 5.01
N HIS A 69 -4.59 14.78 3.82
CA HIS A 69 -3.91 14.30 2.62
C HIS A 69 -2.40 14.50 2.74
N ALA A 70 -1.95 15.69 3.18
CA ALA A 70 -0.54 15.99 3.40
C ALA A 70 0.09 15.03 4.42
N ARG A 71 -0.61 14.72 5.53
CA ARG A 71 -0.12 13.78 6.53
C ARG A 71 -0.04 12.34 6.00
N LEU A 72 -1.02 11.92 5.19
CA LEU A 72 -0.97 10.61 4.52
C LEU A 72 0.20 10.52 3.53
N ALA A 73 0.47 11.57 2.77
CA ALA A 73 1.64 11.64 1.89
C ALA A 73 2.95 11.53 2.68
N GLU A 74 3.07 12.25 3.79
CA GLU A 74 4.23 12.18 4.68
C GLU A 74 4.44 10.76 5.24
N LEU A 75 3.36 10.14 5.75
CA LEU A 75 3.41 8.76 6.27
C LEU A 75 3.79 7.75 5.19
N GLY A 76 3.28 7.92 3.97
CA GLY A 76 3.65 7.10 2.81
C GLY A 76 5.15 7.15 2.54
N LYS A 77 5.72 8.35 2.53
CA LYS A 77 7.17 8.56 2.37
C LYS A 77 7.98 7.92 3.51
N ILE A 78 7.58 8.16 4.77
CA ILE A 78 8.23 7.57 5.95
C ILE A 78 8.22 6.05 5.87
N CYS A 79 7.09 5.45 5.52
CA CYS A 79 6.99 4.00 5.36
C CYS A 79 7.93 3.46 4.28
N ALA A 80 7.99 4.12 3.12
CA ALA A 80 8.88 3.72 2.03
C ALA A 80 10.36 3.76 2.44
N GLU A 81 10.80 4.85 3.09
CA GLU A 81 12.18 5.01 3.56
C GLU A 81 12.55 3.97 4.63
N ARG A 82 11.65 3.75 5.60
CA ARG A 82 11.85 2.77 6.66
C ARG A 82 11.91 1.34 6.14
N VAL A 83 11.02 0.98 5.21
CA VAL A 83 11.01 -0.35 4.59
C VAL A 83 12.26 -0.56 3.76
N ARG A 84 12.73 0.45 3.03
CA ARG A 84 13.99 0.35 2.28
C ARG A 84 15.16 0.01 3.21
N ALA A 85 15.31 0.72 4.32
CA ALA A 85 16.38 0.47 5.29
C ALA A 85 16.23 -0.91 5.96
N PHE A 86 15.04 -1.23 6.45
CA PHE A 86 14.76 -2.50 7.11
C PHE A 86 14.98 -3.71 6.20
N MET A 87 14.54 -3.62 4.94
CA MET A 87 14.68 -4.73 3.99
C MET A 87 16.13 -4.96 3.58
N SER A 88 16.95 -3.91 3.43
CA SER A 88 18.38 -4.06 3.18
C SER A 88 19.05 -4.85 4.31
N GLU A 89 18.83 -4.44 5.56
CA GLU A 89 19.39 -5.13 6.73
C GLU A 89 18.89 -6.59 6.85
N LEU A 90 17.60 -6.82 6.61
CA LEU A 90 17.00 -8.15 6.69
C LEU A 90 17.59 -9.11 5.65
N LEU A 91 17.80 -8.64 4.42
CA LEU A 91 18.35 -9.45 3.33
C LEU A 91 19.84 -9.73 3.51
N GLU A 92 20.60 -8.81 4.11
CA GLU A 92 22.00 -9.04 4.49
C GLU A 92 22.11 -10.15 5.55
N LYS A 93 21.25 -10.12 6.58
CA LYS A 93 21.23 -11.13 7.65
C LYS A 93 20.68 -12.47 7.22
N HIS A 94 19.79 -12.48 6.23
CA HIS A 94 19.11 -13.67 5.73
C HIS A 94 19.11 -13.74 4.21
N PRO A 95 20.28 -14.00 3.58
CA PRO A 95 20.41 -14.04 2.11
C PRO A 95 19.54 -15.11 1.44
N GLY A 96 19.08 -16.11 2.20
CA GLY A 96 18.15 -17.16 1.75
C GLY A 96 16.66 -16.79 1.78
N LEU A 97 16.30 -15.55 2.14
CA LEU A 97 14.90 -15.09 2.16
C LEU A 97 14.39 -14.88 0.72
N SER A 98 14.07 -15.98 0.04
CA SER A 98 13.77 -15.96 -1.40
C SER A 98 12.51 -15.18 -1.76
N ALA A 99 12.33 -14.89 -3.05
CA ALA A 99 11.12 -14.28 -3.61
C ALA A 99 9.83 -14.96 -3.10
N ASN A 100 9.88 -16.28 -2.91
CA ASN A 100 8.78 -17.14 -2.46
C ASN A 100 8.40 -16.91 -0.98
N ALA A 101 9.18 -16.12 -0.23
CA ALA A 101 8.88 -15.69 1.13
C ALA A 101 8.12 -14.34 1.20
N ALA A 102 7.49 -13.89 0.11
CA ALA A 102 6.74 -12.63 0.05
C ALA A 102 5.70 -12.48 1.17
N GLY A 103 5.03 -13.57 1.57
CA GLY A 103 4.14 -13.57 2.74
C GLY A 103 4.86 -13.16 4.03
N ARG A 104 5.97 -13.83 4.34
CA ARG A 104 6.79 -13.54 5.54
C ARG A 104 7.35 -12.12 5.53
N ARG A 105 7.84 -11.65 4.37
CA ARG A 105 8.31 -10.25 4.21
C ARG A 105 7.21 -9.24 4.51
N ARG A 106 6.00 -9.46 4.00
CA ARG A 106 4.85 -8.59 4.28
C ARG A 106 4.48 -8.56 5.76
N THR A 107 4.53 -9.71 6.44
CA THR A 107 4.28 -9.78 7.88
C THR A 107 5.32 -8.96 8.65
N ALA A 108 6.61 -9.19 8.40
CA ALA A 108 7.69 -8.46 9.06
C ALA A 108 7.62 -6.94 8.82
N VAL A 109 7.30 -6.51 7.59
CA VAL A 109 7.09 -5.09 7.26
C VAL A 109 5.91 -4.50 8.03
N ARG A 110 4.79 -5.22 8.11
CA ARG A 110 3.61 -4.75 8.86
C ARG A 110 3.86 -4.64 10.36
N GLU A 111 4.66 -5.53 10.92
CA GLU A 111 5.10 -5.46 12.32
C GLU A 111 6.04 -4.28 12.54
N HIS A 112 7.03 -4.09 11.66
CA HIS A 112 7.99 -2.99 11.74
C HIS A 112 7.33 -1.60 11.64
N LEU A 113 6.27 -1.48 10.83
CA LEU A 113 5.52 -0.25 10.60
C LEU A 113 4.19 -0.17 11.37
N ALA A 114 4.02 -0.94 12.45
CA ALA A 114 2.73 -1.07 13.12
C ALA A 114 2.15 0.28 13.60
N LYS A 115 3.01 1.22 14.02
CA LYS A 115 2.59 2.55 14.49
C LYS A 115 2.11 3.42 13.33
N GLU A 116 2.85 3.43 12.23
CA GLU A 116 2.52 4.17 11.02
C GLU A 116 1.23 3.64 10.39
N PHE A 117 1.08 2.31 10.29
CA PHE A 117 -0.15 1.70 9.77
C PHE A 117 -1.36 2.04 10.63
N ALA A 118 -1.24 2.05 11.96
CA ALA A 118 -2.35 2.44 12.83
C ALA A 118 -2.78 3.90 12.62
N GLU A 119 -1.82 4.80 12.36
CA GLU A 119 -2.13 6.18 12.01
C GLU A 119 -2.78 6.31 10.63
N ILE A 120 -2.22 5.63 9.62
CA ILE A 120 -2.77 5.58 8.26
C ILE A 120 -4.22 5.07 8.31
N ASP A 121 -4.49 3.95 8.97
CA ASP A 121 -5.83 3.34 9.04
C ASP A 121 -6.85 4.32 9.64
N ARG A 122 -6.47 5.06 10.70
CA ARG A 122 -7.33 6.09 11.31
C ARG A 122 -7.61 7.25 10.35
N LEU A 123 -6.60 7.70 9.61
CA LEU A 123 -6.74 8.81 8.65
C LEU A 123 -7.56 8.40 7.43
N VAL A 124 -7.33 7.19 6.90
CA VAL A 124 -8.09 6.64 5.77
C VAL A 124 -9.54 6.38 6.15
N LYS A 125 -9.81 5.89 7.36
CA LYS A 125 -11.19 5.76 7.85
C LYS A 125 -11.89 7.12 7.82
N LYS A 126 -11.29 8.14 8.44
CA LYS A 126 -11.83 9.52 8.42
C LYS A 126 -12.05 10.06 7.00
N LEU A 127 -11.20 9.68 6.05
CA LEU A 127 -11.27 10.09 4.65
C LEU A 127 -12.49 9.52 3.91
N LEU A 128 -12.86 8.27 4.23
CA LEU A 128 -13.92 7.53 3.53
C LEU A 128 -15.29 7.57 4.23
N GLY A 129 -15.36 8.06 5.48
CA GLY A 129 -16.58 8.18 6.29
C GLY A 129 -16.68 7.13 7.40
#